data_AF-A0A377FQI6-F1
#
_entry.id   AF-A0A377FQI6-F1
#
_cell.length_a   1.000
_cell.length_b   1.000
_cell.length_c   1.000
_cell.angle_alpha   90.00
_cell.angle_beta   90.00
_cell.angle_gamma   90.00
#
_symmetry.space_group_name_H-M   'P 1'
#
loop_
_entity.id
_entity.type
_entity.pdbx_description
1 polymer ?
#
loop_
_entity_poly.entity_id
_entity_poly.type
_entity_poly.pdbx_seq_one_letter_code
_entity_poly.pdbx_strand_id
1 'polypeptide(L)'
;MKYIERQTELFWRVFYVLAAIMLIGLAFMITIAPLVLIWLNPAPYMIPLLSIVALGGFGVYWFFNMFRQLFWKERHRSHYEITATHLDGVTWRVEPGESVEQSIRLGAIEQVVFFPAIVRKTQPSPTVPIGRPTIDFCPMLAIMTADESVEILFDPRDLDQFDRWIAYFHERGTPLYYTPKWLYWIGANIATREERFALLNEPDELIPFVYTGDIPTDEATAATAWIETYGIERQREGPHETHYVKQAKIMKWTALGTVLGIALLAASMLGIAAFT
;
A
#
# COMPACT_ATOMS: atom_id res chain seq x y z
N MET A 1 27.02 -2.86 8.77
CA MET A 1 26.05 -3.72 8.04
C MET A 1 25.23 -2.82 7.13
N LYS A 2 24.95 -3.22 5.87
CA LYS A 2 24.27 -2.35 4.89
C LYS A 2 23.13 -3.07 4.20
N TYR A 3 22.00 -2.39 4.05
CA TYR A 3 20.83 -2.86 3.34
C TYR A 3 20.33 -1.80 2.35
N ILE A 4 19.98 -2.23 1.15
CA ILE A 4 19.34 -1.38 0.13
C ILE A 4 18.10 -2.13 -0.33
N GLU A 5 16.95 -1.50 -0.21
CA GLU A 5 15.66 -2.06 -0.62
C GLU A 5 15.74 -2.51 -2.08
N ARG A 6 15.31 -3.75 -2.33
CA ARG A 6 15.37 -4.32 -3.66
C ARG A 6 14.33 -3.72 -4.58
N GLN A 7 14.68 -3.77 -5.85
CA GLN A 7 13.81 -3.41 -6.94
C GLN A 7 12.67 -4.43 -7.07
N THR A 8 11.47 -3.95 -7.41
CA THR A 8 10.34 -4.83 -7.74
C THR A 8 10.73 -5.78 -8.87
N GLU A 9 10.17 -6.99 -8.86
CA GLU A 9 10.47 -8.00 -9.88
C GLU A 9 10.15 -7.48 -11.29
N LEU A 10 10.93 -7.96 -12.26
CA LEU A 10 10.77 -7.59 -13.67
C LEU A 10 9.35 -7.83 -14.18
N PHE A 11 8.74 -8.97 -13.82
CA PHE A 11 7.37 -9.30 -14.19
C PHE A 11 6.39 -8.18 -13.78
N TRP A 12 6.43 -7.77 -12.52
CA TRP A 12 5.54 -6.74 -11.98
C TRP A 12 5.81 -5.37 -12.58
N ARG A 13 7.07 -5.03 -12.85
CA ARG A 13 7.43 -3.79 -13.54
C ARG A 13 6.83 -3.72 -14.93
N VAL A 14 6.97 -4.81 -15.71
CA VAL A 14 6.37 -4.90 -17.05
C VAL A 14 4.86 -4.83 -16.95
N PHE A 15 4.26 -5.55 -16.00
CA PHE A 15 2.82 -5.52 -15.76
C PHE A 15 2.33 -4.10 -15.45
N TYR A 16 3.00 -3.35 -14.56
CA TYR A 16 2.62 -1.97 -14.23
C TYR A 16 2.73 -1.03 -15.42
N VAL A 17 3.76 -1.17 -16.25
CA VAL A 17 3.90 -0.37 -17.48
C VAL A 17 2.76 -0.66 -18.46
N LEU A 18 2.45 -1.94 -18.70
CA LEU A 18 1.36 -2.34 -19.59
C LEU A 18 0.00 -1.89 -19.04
N ALA A 19 -0.22 -2.05 -17.73
CA ALA A 19 -1.43 -1.57 -17.07
C ALA A 19 -1.58 -0.05 -17.15
N ALA A 20 -0.49 0.70 -17.00
CA ALA A 20 -0.48 2.16 -17.15
C ALA A 20 -0.90 2.57 -18.56
N ILE A 21 -0.27 1.98 -19.59
CA ILE A 21 -0.58 2.26 -21.00
C ILE A 21 -2.04 1.93 -21.29
N MET A 22 -2.52 0.77 -20.85
CA MET A 22 -3.89 0.33 -21.12
C MET A 22 -4.93 1.21 -20.42
N LEU A 23 -4.77 1.50 -19.12
CA LEU A 23 -5.76 2.26 -18.35
C LEU A 23 -5.77 3.74 -18.72
N ILE A 24 -4.60 4.35 -18.89
CA ILE A 24 -4.50 5.74 -19.36
C ILE A 24 -5.02 5.84 -20.79
N GLY A 25 -4.64 4.90 -21.68
CA GLY A 25 -5.13 4.85 -23.06
C GLY A 25 -6.65 4.67 -23.13
N LEU A 26 -7.23 3.80 -22.33
CA LEU A 26 -8.69 3.63 -22.24
C LEU A 26 -9.38 4.90 -21.75
N ALA A 27 -8.84 5.55 -20.71
CA ALA A 27 -9.38 6.82 -20.22
C ALA A 27 -9.32 7.92 -21.29
N PHE A 28 -8.21 8.03 -22.03
CA PHE A 28 -8.09 8.94 -23.17
C PHE A 28 -9.08 8.63 -24.28
N MET A 29 -9.30 7.36 -24.61
CA MET A 29 -10.30 6.95 -25.60
C MET A 29 -11.71 7.35 -25.17
N ILE A 30 -12.06 7.16 -23.90
CA ILE A 30 -13.34 7.61 -23.33
C ILE A 30 -13.48 9.13 -23.38
N THR A 31 -12.39 9.90 -23.29
CA THR A 31 -12.41 11.35 -23.46
C THR A 31 -12.55 11.79 -24.92
N ILE A 32 -11.79 11.18 -25.82
CA ILE A 32 -11.68 11.62 -27.22
C ILE A 32 -12.85 11.13 -28.07
N ALA A 33 -13.30 9.88 -27.89
CA ALA A 33 -14.35 9.31 -28.74
C ALA A 33 -15.66 10.13 -28.72
N PRO A 34 -16.17 10.61 -27.57
CA PRO A 34 -17.36 11.46 -27.56
C PRO A 34 -17.13 12.82 -28.22
N LEU A 35 -15.94 13.41 -28.09
CA LEU A 35 -15.60 14.66 -28.78
C LEU A 35 -15.60 14.49 -30.31
N VAL A 36 -15.04 13.39 -30.80
CA VAL A 36 -15.07 13.04 -32.22
C VAL A 36 -16.50 12.82 -32.71
N LEU A 37 -17.35 12.14 -31.92
CA LEU A 37 -18.76 11.93 -32.26
C LEU A 37 -19.54 13.25 -32.33
N ILE A 38 -19.35 14.16 -31.38
CA ILE A 38 -19.96 15.50 -31.39
C ILE A 38 -19.48 16.29 -32.62
N TRP A 39 -18.19 16.21 -32.96
CA TRP A 39 -17.63 16.93 -34.10
C TRP A 39 -18.15 16.43 -35.45
N LEU A 40 -18.28 15.10 -35.62
CA LEU A 40 -18.80 14.48 -36.84
C LEU A 40 -20.32 14.64 -36.98
N ASN A 41 -21.05 14.73 -35.87
CA ASN A 41 -22.51 14.88 -35.84
C ASN A 41 -22.92 15.89 -34.76
N PRO A 42 -22.84 17.20 -35.06
CA PRO A 42 -23.12 18.27 -34.09
C PRO A 42 -24.63 18.44 -33.90
N ALA A 43 -25.24 17.49 -33.18
CA ALA A 43 -26.65 17.52 -32.82
C ALA A 43 -26.82 17.86 -31.32
N PRO A 44 -27.87 18.61 -30.93
CA PRO A 44 -28.06 19.01 -29.52
C PRO A 44 -28.17 17.82 -28.56
N TYR A 45 -28.72 16.67 -29.01
CA TYR A 45 -28.81 15.46 -28.19
C TYR A 45 -27.45 14.84 -27.85
N MET A 46 -26.36 15.30 -28.47
CA MET A 46 -25.00 14.87 -28.14
C MET A 46 -24.37 15.66 -26.98
N ILE A 47 -24.93 16.80 -26.57
CA ILE A 47 -24.41 17.63 -25.47
C ILE A 47 -24.17 16.83 -24.16
N PRO A 48 -25.07 15.91 -23.74
CA PRO A 48 -24.85 15.11 -22.53
C PRO A 48 -23.55 14.28 -22.55
N LEU A 49 -23.02 13.94 -23.73
CA LEU A 49 -21.75 13.21 -23.86
C LEU A 49 -20.54 13.98 -23.31
N LEU A 50 -20.62 15.31 -23.18
CA LEU A 50 -19.55 16.11 -22.55
C LEU A 50 -19.29 15.71 -21.09
N SER A 51 -20.28 15.14 -20.40
CA SER A 51 -20.07 14.58 -19.05
C SER A 51 -19.14 13.36 -19.06
N ILE A 52 -19.20 12.54 -20.11
CA ILE A 52 -18.27 11.41 -20.32
C ILE A 52 -16.86 11.93 -20.61
N VAL A 53 -16.73 13.02 -21.37
CA VAL A 53 -15.44 13.68 -21.62
C VAL A 53 -14.79 14.11 -20.30
N ALA A 54 -15.55 14.75 -19.42
CA ALA A 54 -15.07 15.17 -18.10
C ALA A 54 -14.66 13.97 -17.23
N LEU A 55 -15.46 12.89 -17.23
CA LEU A 55 -15.13 11.64 -16.51
C LEU A 55 -13.86 10.98 -17.04
N GLY A 56 -13.70 10.88 -18.37
CA GLY A 56 -12.49 10.33 -18.99
C GLY A 56 -11.26 11.17 -18.67
N GLY A 57 -11.38 12.51 -18.74
CA GLY A 57 -10.29 13.43 -18.41
C GLY A 57 -9.86 13.34 -16.96
N PHE A 58 -10.82 13.24 -16.04
CA PHE A 58 -10.55 12.94 -14.63
C PHE A 58 -9.87 11.58 -14.46
N GLY A 59 -10.33 10.55 -15.20
CA GLY A 59 -9.72 9.23 -15.22
C GLY A 59 -8.24 9.28 -15.62
N VAL A 60 -7.89 10.00 -16.69
CA VAL A 60 -6.50 10.20 -17.12
C VAL A 60 -5.67 10.81 -16.00
N TYR A 61 -6.14 11.91 -15.40
CA TYR A 61 -5.45 12.57 -14.29
C TYR A 61 -5.24 11.62 -13.10
N TRP A 62 -6.27 10.88 -12.73
CA TRP A 62 -6.23 9.95 -11.61
C TRP A 62 -5.27 8.79 -11.84
N PHE A 63 -5.37 8.11 -13.00
CA PHE A 63 -4.47 7.01 -13.35
C PHE A 63 -3.02 7.50 -13.47
N PHE A 64 -2.79 8.66 -14.08
CA PHE A 64 -1.45 9.24 -14.18
C PHE A 64 -0.82 9.45 -12.79
N ASN A 65 -1.56 10.04 -11.85
CA ASN A 65 -1.07 10.24 -10.49
C ASN A 65 -0.82 8.93 -9.74
N MET A 66 -1.71 7.94 -9.88
CA MET A 66 -1.54 6.61 -9.30
C MET A 66 -0.27 5.93 -9.82
N PHE A 67 -0.06 5.91 -11.14
CA PHE A 67 1.13 5.30 -11.73
C PHE A 67 2.41 6.11 -11.46
N ARG A 68 2.33 7.44 -11.37
CA ARG A 68 3.46 8.30 -10.98
C ARG A 68 4.04 7.85 -9.64
N GLN A 69 3.20 7.57 -8.65
CA GLN A 69 3.65 7.10 -7.33
C GLN A 69 4.37 5.74 -7.42
N LEU A 70 3.83 4.79 -8.20
CA LEU A 70 4.46 3.49 -8.42
C LEU A 70 5.85 3.62 -9.07
N PHE A 71 5.96 4.41 -10.15
CA PHE A 71 7.25 4.63 -10.82
C PHE A 71 8.23 5.43 -9.96
N TRP A 72 7.74 6.36 -9.15
CA TRP A 72 8.57 7.11 -8.22
C TRP A 72 9.20 6.19 -7.18
N LYS A 73 8.44 5.23 -6.63
CA LYS A 73 8.98 4.20 -5.72
C LYS A 73 10.06 3.35 -6.39
N GLU A 74 9.87 2.95 -7.65
CA GLU A 74 10.89 2.16 -8.38
C GLU A 74 12.21 2.93 -8.60
N ARG A 75 12.14 4.25 -8.66
CA ARG A 75 13.31 5.12 -8.84
C ARG A 75 14.03 5.42 -7.52
N HIS A 76 13.32 5.43 -6.41
CA HIS A 76 13.85 5.81 -5.10
C HIS A 76 13.83 4.63 -4.14
N ARG A 77 15.03 4.13 -3.81
CA ARG A 77 15.19 2.95 -2.97
C ARG A 77 15.67 3.35 -1.58
N SER A 78 14.99 2.83 -0.58
CA SER A 78 15.42 2.97 0.81
C SER A 78 16.76 2.28 1.02
N HIS A 79 17.61 2.89 1.82
CA HIS A 79 18.91 2.33 2.14
C HIS A 79 19.30 2.67 3.57
N TYR A 80 19.95 1.72 4.22
CA TYR A 80 20.27 1.79 5.63
C TYR A 80 21.65 1.18 5.86
N GLU A 81 22.40 1.79 6.77
CA GLU A 81 23.75 1.40 7.13
C GLU A 81 23.93 1.51 8.64
N ILE A 82 24.25 0.37 9.27
CA ILE A 82 24.71 0.33 10.65
C ILE A 82 26.22 0.51 10.65
N THR A 83 26.66 1.61 11.25
CA THR A 83 28.05 1.91 11.57
C THR A 83 28.39 1.44 12.99
N ALA A 84 29.57 1.82 13.52
CA ALA A 84 29.95 1.46 14.88
C ALA A 84 29.05 2.12 15.96
N THR A 85 28.48 3.29 15.66
CA THR A 85 27.78 4.13 16.64
C THR A 85 26.37 4.54 16.23
N HIS A 86 26.06 4.50 14.94
CA HIS A 86 24.79 4.98 14.39
C HIS A 86 24.15 3.96 13.44
N LEU A 87 22.83 4.05 13.32
CA LEU A 87 22.07 3.55 12.19
C LEU A 87 21.70 4.78 11.34
N ASP A 88 22.29 4.84 10.16
CA ASP A 88 22.08 5.90 9.18
C ASP A 88 21.23 5.34 8.03
N GLY A 89 20.31 6.14 7.50
CA GLY A 89 19.55 5.70 6.34
C GLY A 89 18.60 6.73 5.79
N VAL A 90 18.10 6.43 4.59
CA VAL A 90 17.05 7.22 3.93
C VAL A 90 15.89 6.29 3.64
N THR A 91 14.74 6.63 4.20
CA THR A 91 13.48 5.92 4.01
C THR A 91 12.68 6.60 2.91
N TRP A 92 12.38 5.87 1.82
CA TRP A 92 11.52 6.33 0.74
C TRP A 92 10.18 5.59 0.83
N ARG A 93 9.09 6.32 1.07
CA ARG A 93 7.72 5.78 1.22
C ARG A 93 6.74 6.68 0.46
N VAL A 94 5.57 6.15 0.14
CA VAL A 94 4.54 6.83 -0.68
C VAL A 94 3.75 7.89 0.12
N GLU A 95 3.90 7.92 1.45
CA GLU A 95 3.27 8.90 2.35
C GLU A 95 3.79 10.35 2.09
N PRO A 96 3.02 11.41 2.42
CA PRO A 96 3.48 12.80 2.22
C PRO A 96 4.72 13.10 3.07
N GLY A 97 5.85 13.45 2.43
CA GLY A 97 7.15 13.62 3.08
C GLY A 97 8.24 12.78 2.41
N GLU A 98 8.30 12.88 1.07
CA GLU A 98 8.84 11.93 0.08
C GLU A 98 10.25 11.34 0.34
N SER A 99 11.02 11.80 1.33
CA SER A 99 12.14 11.03 1.88
C SER A 99 12.40 11.46 3.31
N VAL A 100 12.64 10.51 4.21
CA VAL A 100 13.12 10.82 5.55
C VAL A 100 14.54 10.30 5.71
N GLU A 101 15.49 11.22 5.80
CA GLU A 101 16.85 10.93 6.24
C GLU A 101 16.84 10.80 7.76
N GLN A 102 17.42 9.73 8.27
CA GLN A 102 17.46 9.42 9.69
C GLN A 102 18.86 8.95 10.08
N SER A 103 19.29 9.38 11.25
CA SER A 103 20.57 8.99 11.85
C SER A 103 20.33 8.81 13.35
N ILE A 104 20.08 7.58 13.77
CA ILE A 104 19.82 7.26 15.18
C ILE A 104 21.06 6.67 15.83
N ARG A 105 21.34 7.08 17.08
CA ARG A 105 22.41 6.46 17.87
C ARG A 105 22.00 5.05 18.26
N LEU A 106 22.89 4.09 18.09
CA LEU A 106 22.60 2.69 18.40
C LEU A 106 22.32 2.43 19.89
N GLY A 107 22.82 3.31 20.78
CA GLY A 107 22.52 3.26 22.21
C GLY A 107 21.19 3.91 22.61
N ALA A 108 20.52 4.62 21.69
CA ALA A 108 19.20 5.21 21.91
C ALA A 108 18.06 4.30 21.42
N ILE A 109 18.39 3.13 20.85
CA ILE A 109 17.41 2.15 20.40
C ILE A 109 16.88 1.43 21.63
N GLU A 110 15.58 1.57 21.87
CA GLU A 110 14.89 0.99 23.03
C GLU A 110 14.35 -0.40 22.72
N GLN A 111 13.82 -0.58 21.51
CA GLN A 111 13.27 -1.85 21.05
C GLN A 111 13.25 -1.96 19.53
N VAL A 112 13.12 -3.18 19.02
CA VAL A 112 12.87 -3.46 17.61
C VAL A 112 11.61 -4.30 17.50
N VAL A 113 10.67 -3.86 16.66
CA VAL A 113 9.42 -4.58 16.43
C VAL A 113 9.37 -5.13 15.01
N PHE A 114 9.11 -6.42 14.90
CA PHE A 114 8.84 -7.12 13.66
C PHE A 114 7.33 -7.22 13.42
N PHE A 115 6.89 -6.82 12.23
CA PHE A 115 5.51 -7.04 11.77
C PHE A 115 5.42 -7.31 10.26
N PRO A 116 4.36 -7.97 9.78
CA PRO A 116 4.16 -8.22 8.36
C PRO A 116 3.61 -6.98 7.64
N ALA A 117 4.31 -6.55 6.61
CA ALA A 117 3.87 -5.51 5.69
C ALA A 117 3.19 -6.10 4.45
N ILE A 118 2.06 -5.54 4.04
CA ILE A 118 1.40 -5.93 2.79
C ILE A 118 2.16 -5.30 1.62
N VAL A 119 2.63 -6.13 0.70
CA VAL A 119 3.29 -5.65 -0.53
C VAL A 119 2.40 -5.78 -1.73
N ARG A 120 1.56 -6.83 -1.77
CA ARG A 120 0.58 -7.03 -2.83
C ARG A 120 -0.70 -7.61 -2.24
N LYS A 121 -1.82 -7.20 -2.80
CA LYS A 121 -3.14 -7.72 -2.47
C LYS A 121 -3.94 -7.80 -3.75
N THR A 122 -4.29 -9.02 -4.15
CA THR A 122 -5.31 -9.23 -5.18
C THR A 122 -6.65 -9.33 -4.48
N GLN A 123 -7.60 -8.49 -4.87
CA GLN A 123 -8.99 -8.65 -4.42
C GLN A 123 -9.77 -9.37 -5.51
N PRO A 124 -10.57 -10.40 -5.17
CA PRO A 124 -11.53 -10.95 -6.13
C PRO A 124 -12.49 -9.83 -6.54
N SER A 125 -12.91 -9.85 -7.80
CA SER A 125 -13.89 -8.88 -8.28
C SER A 125 -15.16 -8.97 -7.42
N PRO A 126 -15.75 -7.84 -6.97
CA PRO A 126 -17.04 -7.87 -6.28
C PRO A 126 -18.16 -8.49 -7.14
N THR A 127 -17.97 -8.57 -8.46
CA THR A 127 -18.92 -9.19 -9.40
C THR A 127 -18.67 -10.67 -9.66
N VAL A 128 -17.51 -11.21 -9.26
CA VAL A 128 -17.16 -12.63 -9.47
C VAL A 128 -16.61 -13.16 -8.13
N PRO A 129 -17.43 -13.84 -7.31
CA PRO A 129 -17.01 -14.37 -6.01
C PRO A 129 -16.12 -15.62 -6.14
N ILE A 130 -15.47 -15.82 -7.28
CA ILE A 130 -14.59 -16.95 -7.58
C ILE A 130 -13.16 -16.45 -7.46
N GLY A 131 -12.59 -16.58 -6.26
CA GLY A 131 -11.19 -16.28 -5.98
C GLY A 131 -10.97 -15.97 -4.51
N ARG A 132 -9.98 -16.63 -3.89
CA ARG A 132 -9.49 -16.18 -2.59
C ARG A 132 -8.57 -14.97 -2.83
N PRO A 133 -8.71 -13.87 -2.07
CA PRO A 133 -7.74 -12.80 -2.15
C PRO A 133 -6.35 -13.36 -1.81
N THR A 134 -5.37 -13.08 -2.67
CA THR A 134 -3.97 -13.39 -2.38
C THR A 134 -3.34 -12.16 -1.77
N ILE A 135 -2.74 -12.31 -0.59
CA ILE A 135 -2.00 -11.25 0.07
C ILE A 135 -0.55 -11.71 0.16
N ASP A 136 0.34 -10.94 -0.48
CA ASP A 136 1.78 -11.15 -0.36
C ASP A 136 2.28 -10.24 0.76
N PHE A 137 2.97 -10.85 1.72
CA PHE A 137 3.58 -10.17 2.86
C PHE A 137 5.09 -10.12 2.73
N CYS A 138 5.69 -9.12 3.36
CA CYS A 138 7.12 -9.00 3.54
C CYS A 138 7.43 -8.58 4.97
N PRO A 139 8.56 -9.02 5.53
CA PRO A 139 8.92 -8.61 6.88
C PRO A 139 9.31 -7.14 6.92
N MET A 140 8.82 -6.44 7.93
CA MET A 140 9.17 -5.05 8.21
C MET A 140 9.69 -4.94 9.64
N LEU A 141 10.80 -4.23 9.80
CA LEU A 141 11.36 -3.89 11.12
C LEU A 141 11.11 -2.42 11.40
N ALA A 142 10.48 -2.13 12.53
CA ALA A 142 10.49 -0.81 13.14
C ALA A 142 11.53 -0.80 14.27
N ILE A 143 12.59 -0.01 14.08
CA ILE A 143 13.64 0.21 15.08
C ILE A 143 13.25 1.46 15.85
N MET A 144 12.88 1.29 17.11
CA MET A 144 12.22 2.32 17.91
C MET A 144 13.22 3.01 18.84
N THR A 145 13.09 4.32 18.94
CA THR A 145 13.68 5.18 19.98
C THR A 145 12.55 5.84 20.76
N ALA A 146 12.88 6.61 21.80
CA ALA A 146 11.88 7.37 22.56
C ALA A 146 11.05 8.35 21.70
N ASP A 147 11.65 8.90 20.64
CA ASP A 147 11.07 10.01 19.87
C ASP A 147 10.69 9.63 18.42
N GLU A 148 11.32 8.60 17.86
CA GLU A 148 11.10 8.20 16.46
C GLU A 148 11.32 6.71 16.18
N SER A 149 10.80 6.24 15.03
CA SER A 149 11.09 4.91 14.47
C SER A 149 11.86 4.96 13.15
N VAL A 150 12.82 4.06 12.92
CA VAL A 150 13.35 3.77 11.59
C VAL A 150 12.69 2.51 11.06
N GLU A 151 12.03 2.60 9.92
CA GLU A 151 11.20 1.53 9.37
C GLU A 151 11.81 0.91 8.11
N ILE A 152 12.29 -0.33 8.23
CA ILE A 152 12.99 -1.05 7.17
C ILE A 152 12.10 -2.15 6.62
N LEU A 153 11.78 -2.06 5.33
CA LEU A 153 11.05 -3.10 4.60
C LEU A 153 12.02 -4.05 3.92
N PHE A 154 11.94 -5.33 4.24
CA PHE A 154 12.80 -6.37 3.68
C PHE A 154 12.16 -7.04 2.47
N ASP A 155 12.99 -7.42 1.50
CA ASP A 155 12.51 -8.19 0.35
C ASP A 155 12.31 -9.66 0.76
N PRO A 156 11.16 -10.28 0.44
CA PRO A 156 10.87 -11.64 0.87
C PRO A 156 11.76 -12.68 0.14
N ARG A 157 12.45 -12.27 -0.92
CA ARG A 157 13.42 -13.09 -1.67
C ARG A 157 14.84 -12.98 -1.11
N ASP A 158 15.06 -12.16 -0.08
CA ASP A 158 16.37 -11.93 0.55
C ASP A 158 16.20 -11.88 2.08
N LEU A 159 15.65 -12.97 2.63
CA LEU A 159 15.48 -13.11 4.09
C LEU A 159 16.83 -13.17 4.82
N ASP A 160 17.94 -13.51 4.14
CA ASP A 160 19.29 -13.47 4.71
C ASP A 160 19.68 -12.06 5.19
N GLN A 161 19.15 -11.00 4.57
CA GLN A 161 19.32 -9.64 5.07
C GLN A 161 18.48 -9.42 6.33
N PHE A 162 17.21 -9.83 6.32
CA PHE A 162 16.36 -9.69 7.49
C PHE A 162 16.95 -10.43 8.71
N ASP A 163 17.38 -11.66 8.50
CA ASP A 163 18.02 -12.53 9.50
C ASP A 163 19.25 -11.87 10.13
N ARG A 164 20.16 -11.34 9.30
CA ARG A 164 21.34 -10.60 9.79
C ARG A 164 20.99 -9.38 10.63
N TRP A 165 19.92 -8.67 10.28
CA TRP A 165 19.49 -7.49 11.03
C TRP A 165 18.88 -7.88 12.39
N ILE A 166 18.03 -8.90 12.42
CA ILE A 166 17.49 -9.45 13.67
C ILE A 166 18.62 -9.98 14.56
N ALA A 167 19.53 -10.79 14.00
CA ALA A 167 20.68 -11.34 14.72
C ALA A 167 21.53 -10.24 15.35
N TYR A 168 21.82 -9.17 14.61
CA TYR A 168 22.59 -8.04 15.11
C TYR A 168 21.95 -7.39 16.35
N PHE A 169 20.64 -7.16 16.35
CA PHE A 169 19.95 -6.57 17.49
C PHE A 169 19.82 -7.56 18.66
N HIS A 170 19.61 -8.84 18.36
CA HIS A 170 19.59 -9.90 19.36
C HIS A 170 20.94 -10.00 20.10
N GLU A 171 22.05 -10.08 19.37
CA GLU A 171 23.42 -10.16 19.94
C GLU A 171 23.78 -8.94 20.79
N ARG A 172 23.23 -7.77 20.45
CA ARG A 172 23.40 -6.53 21.21
C ARG A 172 22.53 -6.47 22.48
N GLY A 173 21.64 -7.44 22.67
CA GLY A 173 20.69 -7.48 23.78
C GLY A 173 19.57 -6.45 23.66
N THR A 174 19.29 -5.96 22.45
CA THR A 174 18.15 -5.07 22.20
C THR A 174 16.85 -5.87 22.29
N PRO A 175 15.84 -5.42 23.06
CA PRO A 175 14.53 -6.07 23.10
C PRO A 175 13.91 -6.22 21.71
N LEU A 176 13.52 -7.44 21.36
CA LEU A 176 12.84 -7.77 20.12
C LEU A 176 11.38 -8.10 20.42
N TYR A 177 10.47 -7.54 19.63
CA TYR A 177 9.04 -7.77 19.74
C TYR A 177 8.43 -8.14 18.39
N TYR A 178 7.25 -8.74 18.44
CA TYR A 178 6.47 -9.12 17.28
C TYR A 178 5.01 -8.69 17.42
N THR A 179 4.42 -8.29 16.30
CA THR A 179 2.97 -8.16 16.17
C THR A 179 2.51 -8.62 14.77
N PRO A 180 1.44 -9.43 14.68
CA PRO A 180 0.89 -9.87 13.40
C PRO A 180 -0.06 -8.83 12.75
N LYS A 181 -0.17 -7.64 13.34
CA LYS A 181 -1.05 -6.55 12.86
C LYS A 181 -0.58 -6.01 11.51
N TRP A 182 -1.52 -5.76 10.61
CA TRP A 182 -1.23 -5.17 9.30
C TRP A 182 -1.18 -3.65 9.42
N LEU A 183 0.01 -3.14 9.76
CA LEU A 183 0.24 -1.72 10.00
C LEU A 183 0.71 -0.96 8.76
N TYR A 184 1.26 -1.66 7.76
CA TYR A 184 1.76 -1.06 6.54
C TYR A 184 1.27 -1.78 5.27
N TRP A 185 0.88 -1.00 4.26
CA TRP A 185 0.60 -1.49 2.90
C TRP A 185 1.24 -0.55 1.88
N ILE A 186 2.10 -1.07 1.01
CA ILE A 186 2.77 -0.27 -0.04
C ILE A 186 1.75 0.37 -1.01
N GLY A 187 0.64 -0.31 -1.28
CA GLY A 187 -0.38 0.14 -2.24
C GLY A 187 -1.40 1.12 -1.66
N ALA A 188 -1.43 1.31 -0.33
CA ALA A 188 -2.35 2.25 0.30
C ALA A 188 -1.81 2.72 1.65
N ASN A 189 -1.93 4.02 1.92
CA ASN A 189 -1.60 4.57 3.22
C ASN A 189 -2.65 4.13 4.27
N ILE A 190 -2.48 2.95 4.86
CA ILE A 190 -3.41 2.39 5.85
C ILE A 190 -3.23 2.99 7.24
N ALA A 191 -2.00 3.34 7.61
CA ALA A 191 -1.64 4.09 8.80
C ALA A 191 -0.42 4.95 8.43
N THR A 192 -0.32 6.17 8.96
CA THR A 192 0.89 6.99 8.79
C THR A 192 2.05 6.46 9.64
N ARG A 193 3.28 6.88 9.36
CA ARG A 193 4.43 6.56 10.22
C ARG A 193 4.24 7.00 11.68
N GLU A 194 3.63 8.16 11.92
CA GLU A 194 3.34 8.65 13.27
C GLU A 194 2.31 7.75 13.99
N GLU A 195 1.26 7.34 13.29
CA GLU A 195 0.26 6.41 13.82
C GLU A 195 0.87 5.04 14.12
N ARG A 196 1.74 4.53 13.24
CA ARG A 196 2.48 3.28 13.48
C ARG A 196 3.42 3.42 14.67
N PHE A 197 4.15 4.52 14.79
CA PHE A 197 5.02 4.77 15.93
C PHE A 197 4.22 4.75 17.24
N ALA A 198 3.08 5.45 17.30
CA ALA A 198 2.22 5.43 18.48
C ALA A 198 1.73 4.02 18.84
N LEU A 199 1.23 3.27 17.85
CA LEU A 199 0.76 1.90 18.05
C LEU A 199 1.86 0.94 18.51
N LEU A 200 3.09 1.11 18.00
CA LEU A 200 4.24 0.28 18.35
C LEU A 200 4.92 0.72 19.65
N ASN A 201 4.62 1.90 20.16
CA ASN A 201 5.09 2.37 21.45
C ASN A 201 4.16 1.91 22.60
N GLU A 202 2.91 1.52 22.26
CA GLU A 202 1.98 0.92 23.20
C GLU A 202 2.20 -0.61 23.27
N PRO A 203 2.58 -1.16 24.44
CA PRO A 203 2.94 -2.58 24.56
C PRO A 203 1.75 -3.55 24.47
N ASP A 204 0.53 -3.03 24.40
CA ASP A 204 -0.70 -3.80 24.62
C ASP A 204 -0.90 -4.94 23.62
N GLU A 205 -0.33 -4.88 22.41
CA GLU A 205 -0.43 -5.93 21.40
C GLU A 205 0.95 -6.33 20.82
N LEU A 206 2.01 -6.19 21.62
CA LEU A 206 3.35 -6.65 21.31
C LEU A 206 3.71 -7.86 22.17
N ILE A 207 4.23 -8.91 21.54
CA ILE A 207 4.80 -10.05 22.26
C ILE A 207 6.32 -10.09 22.11
N PRO A 208 7.07 -10.59 23.10
CA PRO A 208 8.50 -10.81 22.95
C PRO A 208 8.79 -11.74 21.77
N PHE A 209 9.76 -11.37 20.93
CA PHE A 209 10.23 -12.18 19.81
C PHE A 209 11.54 -12.87 20.19
N VAL A 210 11.53 -14.20 20.21
CA VAL A 210 12.71 -15.02 20.53
C VAL A 210 13.37 -15.46 19.25
N TYR A 211 14.59 -14.98 19.01
CA TYR A 211 15.36 -15.32 17.82
C TYR A 211 16.20 -16.58 18.06
N THR A 212 16.06 -17.57 17.18
CA THR A 212 16.81 -18.84 17.23
C THR A 212 17.69 -19.07 15.99
N GLY A 213 17.56 -18.21 14.98
CA GLY A 213 18.21 -18.38 13.66
C GLY A 213 17.32 -19.06 12.62
N ASP A 214 16.08 -19.41 12.96
CA ASP A 214 15.08 -19.96 12.03
C ASP A 214 13.85 -19.04 11.99
N ILE A 215 13.96 -17.96 11.22
CA ILE A 215 12.94 -16.89 11.15
C ILE A 215 11.52 -17.43 10.91
N PRO A 216 11.26 -18.34 9.95
CA PRO A 216 9.92 -18.90 9.77
C PRO A 216 9.34 -19.57 11.02
N THR A 217 10.16 -20.33 11.76
CA THR A 217 9.73 -21.00 13.00
C THR A 217 9.57 -20.00 14.15
N ASP A 218 10.46 -19.02 14.24
CA ASP A 218 10.41 -17.95 15.24
C ASP A 218 9.14 -17.09 15.05
N GLU A 219 8.83 -16.69 13.81
CA GLU A 219 7.62 -15.95 13.45
C GLU A 219 6.37 -16.77 13.76
N ALA A 220 6.32 -18.04 13.38
CA ALA A 220 5.17 -18.90 13.64
C ALA A 220 4.89 -19.03 15.14
N THR A 221 5.95 -19.20 15.93
CA THR A 221 5.87 -19.32 17.39
C THR A 221 5.36 -18.03 18.02
N ALA A 222 5.91 -16.89 17.59
CA ALA A 222 5.45 -15.58 18.01
C ALA A 222 3.97 -15.37 17.61
N ALA A 223 3.60 -15.62 16.35
CA ALA A 223 2.23 -15.50 15.88
C ALA A 223 1.24 -16.34 16.70
N THR A 224 1.61 -17.58 17.03
CA THR A 224 0.80 -18.43 17.91
C THR A 224 0.65 -17.82 19.31
N ALA A 225 1.75 -17.40 19.94
CA ALA A 225 1.71 -16.78 21.27
C ALA A 225 0.85 -15.50 21.28
N TRP A 226 0.92 -14.69 20.22
CA TRP A 226 0.08 -13.50 20.07
C TRP A 226 -1.39 -13.88 19.98
N ILE A 227 -1.75 -14.87 19.14
CA ILE A 227 -3.13 -15.34 19.00
C ILE A 227 -3.66 -15.92 20.31
N GLU A 228 -2.86 -16.67 21.05
CA GLU A 228 -3.24 -17.23 22.35
C GLU A 228 -3.48 -16.13 23.40
N THR A 229 -2.74 -15.02 23.31
CA THR A 229 -2.85 -13.89 24.25
C THR A 229 -4.04 -12.97 23.92
N TYR A 230 -4.25 -12.67 22.63
CA TYR A 230 -5.15 -11.59 22.20
C TYR A 230 -6.36 -12.05 21.38
N GLY A 231 -6.36 -13.27 20.87
CA GLY A 231 -7.38 -13.78 19.96
C GLY A 231 -7.13 -13.41 18.50
N ILE A 232 -7.55 -14.30 17.58
CA ILE A 232 -7.31 -14.14 16.14
C ILE A 232 -8.13 -12.98 15.53
N GLU A 233 -9.28 -12.67 16.11
CA GLU A 233 -10.16 -11.60 15.65
C GLU A 233 -9.46 -10.25 15.69
N ARG A 234 -8.69 -10.01 16.75
CA ARG A 234 -7.95 -8.75 16.94
C ARG A 234 -6.92 -8.49 15.86
N GLN A 235 -6.38 -9.52 15.20
CA GLN A 235 -5.39 -9.33 14.13
C GLN A 235 -5.91 -8.40 13.01
N ARG A 236 -7.22 -8.46 12.75
CA ARG A 236 -7.86 -7.68 11.69
C ARG A 236 -8.27 -6.29 12.15
N GLU A 237 -8.50 -6.12 13.44
CA GLU A 237 -8.86 -4.85 14.05
C GLU A 237 -7.71 -3.84 13.92
N GLY A 238 -8.04 -2.61 13.57
CA GLY A 238 -7.08 -1.51 13.44
C GLY A 238 -7.12 -0.80 12.08
N PRO A 239 -6.02 -0.13 11.68
CA PRO A 239 -6.00 0.75 10.51
C PRO A 239 -6.34 0.05 9.18
N HIS A 240 -6.01 -1.23 9.04
CA HIS A 240 -6.34 -1.99 7.84
C HIS A 240 -7.86 -2.23 7.68
N GLU A 241 -8.58 -2.61 8.74
CA GLU A 241 -10.03 -2.83 8.67
C GLU A 241 -10.79 -1.54 8.44
N THR A 242 -10.42 -0.45 9.12
CA THR A 242 -11.04 0.86 8.92
C THR A 242 -10.86 1.33 7.47
N HIS A 243 -9.67 1.13 6.91
CA HIS A 243 -9.40 1.38 5.49
C HIS A 243 -10.28 0.51 4.58
N TYR A 244 -10.41 -0.79 4.87
CA TYR A 244 -11.21 -1.72 4.06
C TYR A 244 -12.71 -1.36 4.07
N VAL A 245 -13.29 -1.08 5.24
CA VAL A 245 -14.69 -0.67 5.39
C VAL A 245 -14.96 0.63 4.62
N LYS A 246 -14.03 1.59 4.70
CA LYS A 246 -14.11 2.85 3.94
C LYS A 246 -14.09 2.59 2.44
N GLN A 247 -13.18 1.74 1.93
CA GLN A 247 -13.12 1.40 0.52
C GLN A 247 -14.38 0.67 0.04
N ALA A 248 -14.89 -0.30 0.79
CA ALA A 248 -16.11 -1.03 0.43
C ALA A 248 -17.32 -0.08 0.31
N LYS A 249 -17.44 0.89 1.23
CA LYS A 249 -18.48 1.92 1.17
C LYS A 249 -18.33 2.80 -0.08
N ILE A 250 -17.11 3.25 -0.38
CA ILE A 250 -16.83 4.05 -1.58
C ILE A 250 -17.23 3.26 -2.83
N MET A 251 -16.75 2.02 -2.98
CA MET A 251 -17.07 1.18 -4.14
C MET A 251 -18.57 0.99 -4.35
N LYS A 252 -19.34 0.75 -3.28
CA LYS A 252 -20.80 0.62 -3.35
C LYS A 252 -21.47 1.89 -3.87
N TRP A 253 -21.08 3.06 -3.35
CA TRP A 253 -21.62 4.34 -3.79
C TRP A 253 -21.19 4.69 -5.22
N THR A 254 -19.94 4.39 -5.60
CA THR A 254 -19.45 4.57 -6.96
C THR A 254 -20.25 3.73 -7.93
N ALA A 255 -20.47 2.43 -7.65
CA ALA A 255 -21.25 1.55 -8.51
C ALA A 255 -22.70 2.04 -8.69
N LEU A 256 -23.37 2.43 -7.60
CA LEU A 256 -24.72 2.98 -7.65
C LEU A 256 -24.77 4.29 -8.45
N GLY A 257 -23.81 5.18 -8.20
CA GLY A 257 -23.69 6.46 -8.89
C GLY A 257 -23.42 6.30 -10.39
N THR A 258 -22.59 5.32 -10.78
CA THR A 258 -22.31 5.02 -12.20
C THR A 258 -23.58 4.54 -12.92
N VAL A 259 -24.34 3.61 -12.34
CA VAL A 259 -25.59 3.12 -12.95
C VAL A 259 -26.61 4.25 -13.12
N LEU A 260 -26.80 5.06 -12.07
CA LEU A 260 -27.70 6.20 -12.11
C LEU A 260 -27.24 7.24 -13.15
N GLY A 261 -25.94 7.53 -13.22
CA GLY A 261 -25.36 8.46 -14.19
C GLY A 261 -25.58 8.02 -15.63
N ILE A 262 -25.40 6.73 -15.93
CA ILE A 262 -25.67 6.17 -17.27
C ILE A 262 -27.16 6.31 -17.62
N ALA A 263 -28.07 5.98 -16.69
CA ALA A 263 -29.50 6.09 -16.92
C ALA A 263 -29.94 7.55 -17.18
N LEU A 264 -29.43 8.50 -16.39
CA LEU A 264 -29.70 9.92 -16.57
C LEU A 264 -29.15 10.45 -17.89
N LEU A 265 -27.93 10.02 -18.27
CA LEU A 265 -27.32 10.40 -19.53
C LEU A 265 -28.16 9.91 -20.71
N ALA A 266 -28.53 8.64 -20.74
CA ALA A 266 -29.38 8.08 -21.79
C ALA A 266 -30.76 8.77 -21.86
N ALA A 267 -31.40 9.00 -20.71
CA ALA A 267 -32.69 9.69 -20.65
C ALA A 267 -32.59 11.15 -21.16
N SER A 268 -31.49 11.85 -20.85
CA SER A 268 -31.28 13.22 -21.32
C SER A 268 -31.06 13.28 -22.84
N MET A 269 -30.30 12.34 -23.41
CA MET A 269 -30.08 12.26 -24.86
C MET A 269 -31.40 11.96 -25.59
N LEU A 270 -32.18 10.99 -25.12
CA LEU A 270 -33.48 10.65 -25.69
C LEU A 270 -34.48 11.80 -25.57
N GLY A 271 -34.51 12.48 -24.42
CA GLY A 271 -35.36 13.64 -24.19
C GLY A 271 -35.05 14.76 -25.18
N ILE A 272 -33.77 15.16 -25.32
CA ILE A 272 -33.38 16.21 -26.27
C ILE A 272 -33.70 15.79 -27.71
N ALA A 273 -33.39 14.54 -28.09
CA ALA A 273 -33.68 14.03 -29.43
C ALA A 273 -35.18 14.03 -29.77
N ALA A 274 -36.08 13.91 -28.79
CA ALA A 274 -37.51 13.98 -29.02
C ALA A 274 -38.02 15.42 -29.29
N PHE A 275 -37.23 16.44 -28.98
CA PHE A 275 -37.57 17.86 -29.14
C PHE A 275 -36.76 18.58 -30.23
N THR A 276 -35.89 17.87 -30.97
CA THR A 276 -35.05 18.40 -32.05
C THR A 276 -35.27 17.64 -33.34
#